data_AF-A0A6A3IP09-F1
#
_entry.id   AF-A0A6A3IP09-F1
#
_cell.length_a   1.000
_cell.length_b   1.000
_cell.length_c   1.000
_cell.angle_alpha   90.00
_cell.angle_beta   90.00
_cell.angle_gamma   90.00
#
_symmetry.space_group_name_H-M   'P 1'
#
loop_
_entity.id
_entity.type
_entity.pdbx_description
1 polymer ?
#
loop_
_entity_poly.entity_id
_entity_poly.type
_entity_poly.pdbx_seq_one_letter_code
_entity_poly.pdbx_strand_id
1 'polypeptide(L)'
;MNSKPRYLSSEKRSKLLKSSATPLWPTSRHIYQSLWVVVTEVFLLFRRDYLTPLLALDPSPSEAEVRRASDAHAHLDFLKQAMALDVTDGDARGAEAIFEQWRLFSLCHSDVSVQLQCLELASDESVLAVTNTSITITDNTLRVLYSYLSGTDEPDMH
;
A
#
# COMPACT_ATOMS: atom_id res chain seq x y z
N MET A 1 -20.01 17.04 -68.14
CA MET A 1 -19.28 16.03 -67.34
C MET A 1 -19.01 16.68 -65.98
N ASN A 2 -19.87 16.48 -64.98
CA ASN A 2 -19.82 15.44 -63.92
C ASN A 2 -18.49 15.42 -63.15
N SER A 3 -18.42 15.35 -61.81
CA SER A 3 -19.41 15.39 -60.72
C SER A 3 -18.60 15.50 -59.41
N LYS A 4 -19.07 16.29 -58.42
CA LYS A 4 -18.43 16.45 -57.10
C LYS A 4 -18.56 15.17 -56.24
N PRO A 5 -17.64 14.92 -55.28
CA PRO A 5 -17.69 13.72 -54.44
C PRO A 5 -18.86 13.80 -53.45
N ARG A 6 -19.64 12.72 -53.40
CA ARG A 6 -20.76 12.52 -52.46
C ARG A 6 -20.19 12.13 -51.09
N TYR A 7 -20.29 13.03 -50.12
CA TYR A 7 -20.09 12.70 -48.70
C TYR A 7 -21.20 11.77 -48.25
N LEU A 8 -20.86 10.58 -47.75
CA LEU A 8 -21.81 9.72 -47.05
C LEU A 8 -22.19 10.38 -45.71
N SER A 9 -23.50 10.58 -45.53
CA SER A 9 -24.13 11.03 -44.29
C SER A 9 -23.74 10.12 -43.09
N SER A 10 -23.52 10.76 -41.93
CA SER A 10 -23.15 10.17 -40.63
C SER A 10 -24.13 9.09 -40.14
N GLU A 11 -25.32 9.04 -40.72
CA GLU A 11 -26.42 8.16 -40.35
C GLU A 11 -26.26 6.70 -40.81
N LYS A 12 -25.29 6.42 -41.69
CA LYS A 12 -24.98 5.03 -42.12
C LYS A 12 -23.88 4.34 -41.30
N ARG A 13 -23.12 5.06 -40.47
CA ARG A 13 -22.15 4.44 -39.54
C ARG A 13 -22.83 3.84 -38.31
N SER A 14 -23.98 4.36 -37.91
CA SER A 14 -24.72 3.89 -36.72
C SER A 14 -25.51 2.59 -36.93
N LYS A 15 -25.61 2.08 -38.18
CA LYS A 15 -26.38 0.87 -38.49
C LYS A 15 -25.55 -0.39 -38.76
N LEU A 16 -24.21 -0.30 -38.77
CA LEU A 16 -23.32 -1.47 -38.88
C LEU A 16 -22.61 -1.85 -37.57
N LEU A 17 -22.78 -1.07 -36.50
CA LEU A 17 -22.32 -1.39 -35.15
C LEU A 17 -23.49 -1.82 -34.25
N LYS A 18 -24.39 -2.66 -34.79
CA LYS A 18 -25.37 -3.42 -34.01
C LYS A 18 -25.27 -4.88 -34.43
N SER A 19 -24.08 -5.45 -34.21
CA SER A 19 -23.89 -6.89 -34.27
C SER A 19 -23.13 -7.31 -33.02
N SER A 20 -23.70 -8.31 -32.37
CA SER A 20 -23.43 -8.87 -31.06
C SER A 20 -21.96 -9.11 -30.72
N ALA A 21 -21.52 -8.55 -29.60
CA ALA A 21 -20.82 -9.27 -28.54
C ALA A 21 -20.78 -8.33 -27.32
N THR A 22 -21.44 -8.71 -26.24
CA THR A 22 -21.24 -8.09 -24.92
C THR A 22 -19.78 -8.29 -24.54
N PRO A 23 -19.00 -7.23 -24.30
CA PRO A 23 -17.65 -7.41 -23.78
C PRO A 23 -17.76 -7.90 -22.33
N LEU A 24 -17.34 -9.14 -22.07
CA LEU A 24 -17.15 -9.72 -20.74
C LEU A 24 -15.85 -9.20 -20.10
N TRP A 25 -15.65 -7.89 -20.10
CA TRP A 25 -14.62 -7.25 -19.29
C TRP A 25 -15.31 -6.24 -18.36
N PRO A 26 -14.94 -6.16 -17.08
CA PRO A 26 -15.54 -5.19 -16.17
C PRO A 26 -15.20 -3.80 -16.69
N THR A 27 -16.20 -2.95 -16.89
CA THR A 27 -16.04 -1.58 -17.39
C THR A 27 -14.94 -0.86 -16.60
N SER A 28 -13.87 -0.44 -17.28
CA SER A 28 -12.60 0.10 -16.75
C SER A 28 -12.80 1.02 -15.56
N ARG A 29 -13.85 1.85 -15.60
CA ARG A 29 -14.20 2.81 -14.56
C ARG A 29 -14.41 2.20 -13.17
N HIS A 30 -14.96 0.98 -13.08
CA HIS A 30 -15.17 0.28 -11.81
C HIS A 30 -13.91 -0.39 -11.28
N ILE A 31 -13.07 -0.93 -12.18
CA ILE A 31 -11.78 -1.52 -11.81
C ILE A 31 -10.84 -0.43 -11.28
N TYR A 32 -10.77 0.71 -11.97
CA TYR A 32 -9.97 1.83 -11.50
C TYR A 32 -10.44 2.30 -10.13
N GLN A 33 -11.74 2.58 -9.93
CA GLN A 33 -12.24 2.95 -8.60
C GLN A 33 -11.86 1.94 -7.51
N SER A 34 -11.91 0.64 -7.81
CA SER A 34 -11.45 -0.39 -6.88
C SER A 34 -9.93 -0.36 -6.63
N LEU A 35 -9.12 -0.15 -7.67
CA LEU A 35 -7.66 -0.10 -7.57
C LEU A 35 -7.20 1.09 -6.73
N TRP A 36 -7.76 2.27 -6.98
CA TRP A 36 -7.47 3.48 -6.21
C TRP A 36 -7.85 3.31 -4.74
N VAL A 37 -9.01 2.70 -4.46
CA VAL A 37 -9.43 2.40 -3.08
C VAL A 37 -8.47 1.41 -2.44
N VAL A 38 -8.19 0.27 -3.08
CA VAL A 38 -7.30 -0.76 -2.54
C VAL A 38 -5.90 -0.20 -2.27
N VAL A 39 -5.32 0.51 -3.23
CA VAL A 39 -3.98 1.09 -3.07
C VAL A 39 -3.99 2.16 -1.97
N THR A 40 -5.04 2.98 -1.89
CA THR A 40 -5.18 3.95 -0.79
C THR A 40 -5.24 3.24 0.57
N GLU A 41 -6.05 2.19 0.71
CA GLU A 41 -6.18 1.42 1.95
C GLU A 41 -4.84 0.76 2.35
N VAL A 42 -4.10 0.20 1.40
CA VAL A 42 -2.75 -0.33 1.65
C VAL A 42 -1.81 0.76 2.18
N PHE A 43 -1.77 1.95 1.56
CA PHE A 43 -0.93 3.05 2.04
C PHE A 43 -1.43 3.68 3.34
N LEU A 44 -2.74 3.65 3.60
CA LEU A 44 -3.32 4.09 4.87
C LEU A 44 -2.98 3.14 6.01
N LEU A 45 -2.89 1.83 5.76
CA LEU A 45 -2.42 0.85 6.73
C LEU A 45 -1.00 1.18 7.22
N PHE A 46 -0.15 1.74 6.34
CA PHE A 46 1.18 2.22 6.69
C PHE A 46 1.19 3.63 7.33
N ARG A 47 0.10 4.40 7.26
CA ARG A 47 0.08 5.84 7.58
C ARG A 47 0.04 6.19 9.05
N ARG A 48 -0.85 5.58 9.83
CA ARG A 48 -1.18 6.14 11.15
C ARG A 48 -1.82 5.12 12.07
N ASP A 49 -1.35 5.10 13.30
CA ASP A 49 -2.12 4.75 14.49
C ASP A 49 -2.63 3.31 14.67
N TYR A 50 -2.62 2.44 13.64
CA TYR A 50 -3.12 1.06 13.75
C TYR A 50 -2.10 0.06 14.34
N LEU A 51 -0.80 0.37 14.28
CA LEU A 51 0.22 -0.34 15.06
C LEU A 51 0.41 0.25 16.46
N THR A 52 -0.06 1.48 16.74
CA THR A 52 0.08 2.09 18.06
C THR A 52 -0.56 1.25 19.18
N PRO A 53 -1.72 0.59 18.99
CA PRO A 53 -2.20 -0.44 19.91
C PRO A 53 -1.22 -1.62 20.05
N LEU A 54 -0.62 -2.11 18.96
CA LEU A 54 0.35 -3.22 19.00
C LEU A 54 1.64 -2.87 19.77
N LEU A 55 1.95 -1.58 19.89
CA LEU A 55 3.18 -1.07 20.50
C LEU A 55 2.96 -0.49 21.91
N ALA A 56 1.72 -0.29 22.36
CA ALA A 56 1.39 0.27 23.68
C ALA A 56 1.42 -0.82 24.77
N LEU A 57 2.39 -0.69 25.69
CA LEU A 57 2.71 -1.66 26.75
C LEU A 57 1.77 -1.68 27.97
N ASP A 58 0.67 -0.92 28.00
CA ASP A 58 -0.26 -0.94 29.15
C ASP A 58 -1.68 -0.52 28.70
N PRO A 59 -2.66 -1.45 28.69
CA PRO A 59 -3.52 -1.70 29.85
C PRO A 59 -3.90 -3.20 30.03
N SER A 60 -4.53 -3.55 31.17
CA SER A 60 -4.94 -4.91 31.61
C SER A 60 -4.75 -6.04 30.56
N PRO A 61 -3.77 -6.94 30.78
CA PRO A 61 -3.12 -7.71 29.72
C PRO A 61 -4.06 -8.61 28.91
N SER A 62 -5.06 -9.25 29.52
CA SER A 62 -5.80 -10.33 28.84
C SER A 62 -6.76 -9.89 27.74
N GLU A 63 -7.44 -8.75 27.88
CA GLU A 63 -8.47 -8.33 26.91
C GLU A 63 -7.91 -7.39 25.84
N ALA A 64 -6.94 -6.55 26.22
CA ALA A 64 -6.24 -5.69 25.27
C ALA A 64 -5.38 -6.52 24.31
N GLU A 65 -4.67 -7.55 24.79
CA GLU A 65 -3.86 -8.46 23.93
C GLU A 65 -4.71 -9.19 22.90
N VAL A 66 -5.86 -9.72 23.32
CA VAL A 66 -6.77 -10.46 22.44
C VAL A 66 -7.34 -9.55 21.35
N ARG A 67 -7.75 -8.34 21.70
CA ARG A 67 -8.21 -7.33 20.71
C ARG A 67 -7.08 -6.94 19.77
N ARG A 68 -5.86 -6.72 20.28
CA ARG A 68 -4.66 -6.36 19.50
C ARG A 68 -4.29 -7.45 18.49
N ALA A 69 -4.29 -8.71 18.91
CA ALA A 69 -4.05 -9.83 18.01
C ALA A 69 -5.15 -9.92 16.96
N SER A 70 -6.42 -9.76 17.34
CA SER A 70 -7.55 -9.77 16.40
C SER A 70 -7.41 -8.70 15.31
N ASP A 71 -7.05 -7.47 15.69
CA ASP A 71 -6.91 -6.35 14.74
C ASP A 71 -5.73 -6.59 13.78
N ALA A 72 -4.60 -7.11 14.28
CA ALA A 72 -3.46 -7.49 13.45
C ALA A 72 -3.80 -8.60 12.43
N HIS A 73 -4.56 -9.61 12.85
CA HIS A 73 -5.04 -10.66 11.94
C HIS A 73 -5.96 -10.09 10.87
N ALA A 74 -6.90 -9.20 11.23
CA ALA A 74 -7.80 -8.57 10.27
C ALA A 74 -7.06 -7.72 9.23
N HIS A 75 -6.04 -6.96 9.65
CA HIS A 75 -5.19 -6.19 8.74
C HIS A 75 -4.38 -7.08 7.79
N LEU A 76 -3.81 -8.16 8.33
CA LEU A 76 -3.07 -9.11 7.51
C LEU A 76 -4.00 -9.83 6.52
N ASP A 77 -5.20 -10.22 6.94
CA ASP A 77 -6.20 -10.86 6.07
C ASP A 77 -6.63 -9.91 4.93
N PHE A 78 -6.82 -8.62 5.24
CA PHE A 78 -7.06 -7.61 4.22
C PHE A 78 -5.91 -7.54 3.21
N LEU A 79 -4.65 -7.47 3.67
CA LEU A 79 -3.49 -7.43 2.78
C LEU A 79 -3.40 -8.68 1.90
N LYS A 80 -3.62 -9.87 2.45
CA LYS A 80 -3.64 -11.13 1.67
C LYS A 80 -4.75 -11.15 0.62
N GLN A 81 -5.89 -10.52 0.89
CA GLN A 81 -7.00 -10.45 -0.07
C GLN A 81 -6.76 -9.38 -1.14
N ALA A 82 -6.09 -8.29 -0.78
CA ALA A 82 -5.82 -7.15 -1.65
C ALA A 82 -4.59 -7.36 -2.56
N MET A 83 -3.60 -8.12 -2.12
CA MET A 83 -2.32 -8.28 -2.80
C MET A 83 -2.18 -9.66 -3.46
N ALA A 84 -1.40 -9.71 -4.54
CA ALA A 84 -0.99 -10.98 -5.13
C ALA A 84 -0.11 -11.79 -4.16
N LEU A 85 -0.12 -13.12 -4.28
CA LEU A 85 0.66 -14.02 -3.42
C LEU A 85 2.18 -13.75 -3.47
N ASP A 86 2.66 -13.24 -4.60
CA ASP A 86 4.05 -12.93 -4.86
C ASP A 86 4.35 -11.44 -4.88
N VAL A 87 3.47 -10.61 -4.32
CA VAL A 87 3.70 -9.17 -4.11
C VAL A 87 5.06 -8.94 -3.44
N THR A 88 5.75 -7.87 -3.82
CA THR A 88 7.03 -7.51 -3.23
C THR A 88 7.17 -6.00 -3.15
N ASP A 89 7.82 -5.52 -2.09
CA ASP A 89 8.24 -4.12 -1.93
C ASP A 89 9.71 -3.90 -2.37
N GLY A 90 10.37 -4.94 -2.89
CA GLY A 90 11.78 -4.96 -3.27
C GLY A 90 12.66 -5.73 -2.28
N ASP A 91 12.28 -5.77 -1.00
CA ASP A 91 13.06 -6.42 0.07
C ASP A 91 12.36 -7.69 0.59
N ALA A 92 11.04 -7.65 0.74
CA ALA A 92 10.19 -8.74 1.19
C ALA A 92 9.29 -9.26 0.06
N ARG A 93 8.87 -10.54 0.17
CA ARG A 93 7.91 -11.17 -0.75
C ARG A 93 6.75 -11.78 0.02
N GLY A 94 5.54 -11.47 -0.41
CA GLY A 94 4.29 -11.86 0.23
C GLY A 94 3.80 -10.82 1.24
N ALA A 95 2.48 -10.75 1.39
CA ALA A 95 1.80 -9.79 2.28
C ALA A 95 2.24 -9.94 3.74
N GLU A 96 2.46 -11.17 4.22
CA GLU A 96 2.93 -11.49 5.56
C GLU A 96 4.32 -10.91 5.83
N ALA A 97 5.25 -11.07 4.88
CA ALA A 97 6.62 -10.62 5.03
C ALA A 97 6.70 -9.09 5.03
N ILE A 98 5.96 -8.44 4.12
CA ILE A 98 5.87 -6.97 4.06
C ILE A 98 5.25 -6.42 5.36
N PHE A 99 4.19 -7.06 5.86
CA PHE A 99 3.55 -6.63 7.11
C PHE A 99 4.47 -6.79 8.33
N GLU A 100 5.19 -7.91 8.45
CA GLU A 100 6.15 -8.11 9.55
C GLU A 100 7.35 -7.16 9.46
N GLN A 101 7.86 -6.89 8.26
CA GLN A 101 8.90 -5.89 8.05
C GLN A 101 8.43 -4.50 8.50
N TRP A 102 7.19 -4.12 8.18
CA TRP A 102 6.61 -2.86 8.63
C TRP A 102 6.45 -2.80 10.15
N ARG A 103 6.04 -3.89 10.78
CA ARG A 103 5.96 -4.01 12.24
C ARG A 103 7.33 -3.82 12.90
N LEU A 104 8.36 -4.50 12.40
CA LEU A 104 9.74 -4.37 12.90
C LEU A 104 10.28 -2.95 12.70
N PHE A 105 10.02 -2.36 11.52
CA PHE A 105 10.39 -0.98 11.21
C PHE A 105 9.75 0.00 12.22
N SER A 106 8.48 -0.21 12.54
CA SER A 106 7.73 0.60 13.51
C SER A 106 8.15 0.36 14.97
N LEU A 107 8.68 -0.82 15.30
CA LEU A 107 9.28 -1.09 16.61
C LEU A 107 10.62 -0.37 16.80
N CYS A 108 11.40 -0.25 15.72
CA CYS A 108 12.70 0.40 15.76
C CYS A 108 12.60 1.93 15.86
N HIS A 109 11.51 2.52 15.36
CA HIS A 109 11.32 3.97 15.29
C HIS A 109 10.10 4.37 16.10
N SER A 110 10.28 5.27 17.07
CA SER A 110 9.24 5.62 18.04
C SER A 110 8.08 6.43 17.46
N ASP A 111 8.30 7.08 16.32
CA ASP A 111 7.29 7.85 15.59
C ASP A 111 7.57 7.71 14.09
N VAL A 112 6.69 6.98 13.41
CA VAL A 112 6.71 6.77 11.96
C VAL A 112 5.42 7.33 11.38
N SER A 113 5.55 8.29 10.46
CA SER A 113 4.42 8.89 9.76
C SER A 113 4.60 8.73 8.26
N VAL A 114 3.74 7.92 7.63
CA VAL A 114 3.68 7.82 6.16
C VAL A 114 2.48 8.60 5.67
N GLN A 115 2.67 9.57 4.80
CA GLN A 115 1.57 10.37 4.26
C GLN A 115 1.50 10.21 2.76
N LEU A 116 0.45 9.54 2.28
CA LEU A 116 0.12 9.48 0.87
C LEU A 116 -0.25 10.89 0.37
N GLN A 117 0.59 11.46 -0.49
CA GLN A 117 0.44 12.80 -1.07
C GLN A 117 -0.44 12.74 -2.32
N CYS A 118 -0.13 11.80 -3.22
CA CYS A 118 -0.93 11.54 -4.38
C CYS A 118 -0.84 10.06 -4.80
N LEU A 119 -1.85 9.66 -5.54
CA LEU A 119 -1.83 8.48 -6.38
C LEU A 119 -2.00 8.99 -7.82
N GLU A 120 -1.27 8.39 -8.75
CA GLU A 120 -1.30 8.74 -10.17
C GLU A 120 -1.34 7.45 -10.99
N LEU A 121 -2.13 7.43 -12.07
CA LEU A 121 -2.13 6.28 -12.96
C LEU A 121 -0.86 6.32 -13.81
N ALA A 122 0.01 5.33 -13.64
CA ALA A 122 1.23 5.19 -14.45
C ALA A 122 0.94 4.42 -15.76
N SER A 123 0.01 3.46 -15.72
CA SER A 123 -0.50 2.72 -16.88
C SER A 123 -1.88 2.12 -16.56
N ASP A 124 -2.52 1.45 -17.52
CA ASP A 124 -3.82 0.79 -17.31
C ASP A 124 -3.82 -0.23 -16.16
N GLU A 125 -2.66 -0.72 -15.74
CA GLU A 125 -2.50 -1.72 -14.67
C GLU A 125 -1.53 -1.28 -13.57
N SER A 126 -1.09 -0.01 -13.57
CA SER A 126 -0.08 0.48 -12.62
C SER A 126 -0.43 1.85 -12.06
N VAL A 127 -0.20 1.99 -10.76
CA VAL A 127 -0.40 3.25 -10.02
C VAL A 127 0.92 3.65 -9.39
N LEU A 128 1.30 4.91 -9.57
CA LEU A 128 2.38 5.56 -8.86
C LEU A 128 1.81 6.18 -7.58
N ALA A 129 2.36 5.78 -6.43
CA ALA A 129 2.05 6.41 -5.16
C ALA A 129 3.21 7.31 -4.74
N VAL A 130 2.91 8.57 -4.42
CA VAL A 130 3.87 9.49 -3.83
C VAL A 130 3.57 9.61 -2.36
N THR A 131 4.51 9.21 -1.52
CA THR A 131 4.40 9.31 -0.07
C THR A 131 5.45 10.26 0.48
N ASN A 132 5.11 10.95 1.56
CA ASN A 132 6.06 11.63 2.43
C ASN A 132 6.19 10.82 3.71
N THR A 133 7.38 10.32 4.01
CA THR A 133 7.65 9.50 5.19
C THR A 133 8.56 10.24 6.15
N SER A 134 8.08 10.46 7.37
CA SER A 134 8.85 11.03 8.47
C SER A 134 9.11 9.95 9.51
N ILE A 135 10.37 9.87 9.97
CA ILE A 135 10.78 8.96 11.05
C ILE A 135 11.54 9.74 12.13
N THR A 136 11.30 9.37 13.39
CA THR A 136 12.11 9.85 14.51
C THR A 136 13.17 8.81 14.86
N ILE A 137 14.45 9.19 14.75
CA ILE A 137 15.58 8.37 15.21
C ILE A 137 15.71 8.56 16.73
N THR A 138 15.65 7.45 17.47
CA THR A 138 15.81 7.45 18.94
C THR A 138 17.01 6.60 19.36
N ASP A 139 17.35 6.63 20.66
CA ASP A 139 18.37 5.76 21.23
C ASP A 139 18.10 4.28 20.94
N ASN A 140 16.83 3.86 20.91
CA ASN A 140 16.46 2.50 20.54
C ASN A 140 16.81 2.22 19.07
N THR A 141 16.49 3.14 18.16
CA THR A 141 16.86 3.04 16.74
C THR A 141 18.38 2.90 16.59
N LEU A 142 19.16 3.71 17.30
CA LEU A 142 20.62 3.64 17.26
C LEU A 142 21.13 2.30 17.80
N ARG A 143 20.65 1.83 18.96
CA ARG A 143 21.08 0.55 19.52
C ARG A 143 20.74 -0.65 18.65
N VAL A 144 19.57 -0.65 18.02
CA VAL A 144 19.05 -1.80 17.26
C VAL A 144 19.57 -1.81 15.82
N LEU A 145 19.53 -0.66 15.12
CA LEU A 145 19.86 -0.59 13.69
C LEU A 145 21.27 -0.05 13.41
N TYR A 146 21.82 0.75 14.32
CA TYR A 146 23.09 1.43 14.13
C TYR A 146 24.01 1.26 15.34
N SER A 147 24.12 0.02 15.83
CA SER A 147 24.82 -0.29 17.10
C SER A 147 26.28 0.19 17.13
N TYR A 148 26.90 0.34 15.96
CA TYR A 148 28.24 0.90 15.81
C TYR A 148 28.31 2.42 16.07
N LEU A 149 27.19 3.13 16.09
CA LEU A 149 27.10 4.56 16.46
C LEU A 149 26.82 4.76 17.95
N SER A 150 26.32 3.74 18.65
CA SER A 150 26.20 3.78 20.12
C SER A 150 27.57 3.49 20.72
N GLY A 151 28.41 4.52 20.76
CA GLY A 151 29.76 4.46 21.32
C GLY A 151 29.79 3.78 22.68
N THR A 152 30.13 2.51 22.67
CA THR A 152 30.69 1.80 23.81
C THR A 152 32.14 1.60 23.43
N ASP A 153 32.90 2.69 23.54
CA ASP A 153 34.34 2.58 23.68
C ASP A 153 34.54 1.79 24.98
N GLU A 154 35.03 0.56 24.85
CA GLU A 154 35.60 -0.21 25.96
C GLU A 154 36.55 0.72 26.73
N PRO A 155 36.39 0.90 28.05
CA PRO A 155 37.40 1.64 28.80
C PRO A 155 38.70 0.86 28.70
N ASP A 156 39.67 1.41 27.97
CA ASP A 156 41.04 0.94 27.90
C ASP A 156 41.54 0.68 29.32
N MET A 157 41.65 -0.60 29.67
CA MET A 157 42.13 -1.04 30.96
C MET A 157 43.66 -0.96 30.92
N HIS A 158 44.20 0.18 31.34
CA HIS A 158 45.61 0.38 31.65
C HIS A 158 45.84 0.47 33.16
#